data_AF-A0A7T9I295-F1
#
_entry.id   AF-A0A7T9I295-F1
#
_cell.length_a   1.000
_cell.length_b   1.000
_cell.length_c   1.000
_cell.angle_alpha   90.00
_cell.angle_beta   90.00
_cell.angle_gamma   90.00
#
_symmetry.space_group_name_H-M   'P 1'
#
loop_
_entity.id
_entity.type
_entity.pdbx_description
1 polymer ?
#
loop_
_entity_poly.entity_id
_entity_poly.type
_entity_poly.pdbx_seq_one_letter_code
_entity_poly.pdbx_strand_id
1 'polypeptide(L)' 'MPHASNIIELDVFRGKHHGLVIAEVKFKDEQSLHAFQAPTFFGKEIDGIEQLAGWVLYGMNYEELKLFL' A
#
# COMPACT_ATOMS: atom_id res chain seq x y z
N MET A 1 13.78 22.13 -6.88
CA MET A 1 13.55 21.70 -5.48
C MET A 1 13.54 20.17 -5.48
N PRO A 2 14.49 19.46 -4.84
CA PRO A 2 14.70 18.01 -5.03
C PRO A 2 13.76 17.14 -4.18
N HIS A 3 12.59 17.66 -3.81
CA HIS A 3 11.56 16.90 -3.11
C HIS A 3 10.23 17.16 -3.81
N ALA A 4 9.92 16.36 -4.83
CA ALA A 4 8.54 15.99 -5.00
C ALA A 4 8.22 15.11 -3.78
N SER A 5 7.74 15.72 -2.70
CA SER A 5 7.33 14.98 -1.50
C SER A 5 6.09 14.19 -1.89
N ASN A 6 6.27 12.94 -2.33
CA ASN A 6 5.15 12.05 -2.57
C ASN A 6 4.40 11.90 -1.24
N ILE A 7 3.08 11.94 -1.31
CA ILE A 7 2.24 11.74 -0.13
C ILE A 7 2.13 10.23 0.06
N ILE A 8 2.45 9.76 1.25
CA ILE A 8 2.27 8.36 1.64
C ILE A 8 1.05 8.32 2.58
N GLU A 9 0.02 7.59 2.18
CA GLU A 9 -1.13 7.26 3.02
C GLU A 9 -0.86 5.91 3.69
N LEU A 10 -1.03 5.85 5.02
CA LEU A 10 -0.73 4.66 5.82
C LEU A 10 -2.00 4.19 6.53
N ASP A 11 -2.53 3.06 6.08
CA ASP A 11 -3.67 2.41 6.69
C ASP A 11 -3.23 1.37 7.71
N VAL A 12 -3.56 1.62 8.98
CA VAL A 12 -3.28 0.71 10.10
C VAL A 12 -4.57 0.04 10.53
N PHE A 13 -4.73 -1.22 10.14
CA PHE A 13 -5.97 -1.95 10.36
C PHE A 13 -6.11 -2.48 11.79
N ARG A 14 -7.36 -2.60 12.25
CA ARG A 14 -7.73 -3.09 13.59
C ARG A 14 -8.76 -4.20 13.50
N GLY A 15 -9.09 -4.83 14.63
CA GLY A 15 -10.08 -5.90 14.69
C GLY A 15 -9.63 -7.14 13.93
N LYS A 16 -10.46 -7.61 12.98
CA LYS A 16 -10.18 -8.82 12.18
C LYS A 16 -8.92 -8.74 11.33
N HIS A 17 -8.41 -7.53 11.09
CA HIS A 17 -7.21 -7.25 10.29
C HIS A 17 -6.06 -6.67 11.13
N HIS A 18 -6.10 -6.86 12.45
CA HIS A 18 -5.05 -6.37 13.33
C HIS A 18 -3.67 -6.89 12.89
N GLY A 19 -2.71 -5.98 12.75
CA GLY A 19 -1.34 -6.28 12.29
C GLY A 19 -1.12 -6.05 10.79
N LEU A 20 -2.18 -5.86 10.00
CA LEU A 20 -2.05 -5.41 8.62
C LEU A 20 -1.79 -3.90 8.57
N VAL A 21 -0.77 -3.53 7.82
CA VAL A 21 -0.42 -2.14 7.52
C VAL A 21 -0.19 -2.03 6.01
N ILE A 22 -0.91 -1.12 5.37
CA ILE A 22 -0.77 -0.84 3.92
C ILE A 22 -0.28 0.60 3.77
N ALA A 23 0.70 0.80 2.89
CA ALA A 23 1.21 2.12 2.53
C ALA A 23 0.95 2.37 1.04
N GLU A 24 0.13 3.38 0.72
CA GLU A 24 -0.14 3.82 -0.65
C GLU A 24 0.66 5.10 -0.94
N VAL A 25 1.43 5.10 -2.02
CA VAL A 25 2.23 6.26 -2.43
C VAL A 25 1.52 6.97 -3.58
N LYS A 26 1.18 8.24 -3.38
CA LYS A 26 0.52 9.07 -4.40
C LYS A 26 1.55 9.82 -5.23
N PHE A 27 1.54 9.56 -6.53
CA PHE A 27 2.40 10.18 -7.53
C PHE A 27 1.63 11.22 -8.33
N LYS A 28 2.31 12.30 -8.74
CA LYS A 28 1.70 13.37 -9.56
C LYS A 28 1.67 13.01 -11.04
N ASP A 29 2.60 12.17 -11.47
CA ASP A 29 2.80 11.75 -12.85
C ASP A 29 3.54 10.41 -12.90
N GLU A 30 3.50 9.75 -14.06
CA GLU A 30 4.17 8.46 -14.29
C GLU A 30 5.69 8.55 -14.13
N GLN A 31 6.30 9.70 -14.44
CA GLN A 31 7.74 9.89 -14.29
C GLN A 31 8.16 9.78 -12.81
N SER A 32 7.39 10.39 -11.91
CA SER A 32 7.62 10.34 -10.46
C SER A 32 7.37 8.95 -9.86
N LEU A 33 6.44 8.16 -10.44
CA LEU A 33 6.23 6.75 -10.11
C LEU A 33 7.47 5.93 -10.49
N HIS A 34 7.93 6.03 -11.74
CA HIS A 34 9.08 5.27 -12.23
C HIS A 34 10.41 5.65 -11.56
N ALA A 35 10.53 6.89 -11.06
CA ALA A 35 11.71 7.34 -10.32
C ALA A 35 11.65 7.02 -8.81
N PHE A 36 10.53 6.52 -8.31
CA PHE A 36 10.36 6.26 -6.89
C PHE A 36 11.24 5.12 -6.41
N GLN A 37 11.88 5.33 -5.26
CA GLN A 37 12.59 4.28 -4.54
C GLN A 37 11.91 4.10 -3.19
N ALA A 38 11.32 2.93 -2.97
CA ALA A 38 10.66 2.61 -1.73
C ALA A 38 11.66 2.67 -0.55
N PRO A 39 11.30 3.30 0.57
CA PRO A 39 12.13 3.25 1.78
C PRO A 39 12.34 1.81 2.26
N THR A 40 13.46 1.54 2.93
CA THR A 40 13.82 0.18 3.40
C THR A 40 12.86 -0.43 4.42
N PHE A 41 12.00 0.38 5.04
CA PHE A 41 10.98 -0.10 5.97
C PHE A 41 9.67 -0.51 5.27
N PHE A 42 9.52 -0.24 3.98
CA PHE A 42 8.40 -0.77 3.21
C PHE A 42 8.50 -2.29 3.13
N GLY A 43 7.35 -2.95 3.23
CA GLY A 43 7.24 -4.40 3.04
C GLY A 43 7.22 -4.79 1.57
N LYS A 44 6.57 -5.92 1.29
CA LYS A 44 6.35 -6.40 -0.08
C LYS A 44 5.57 -5.36 -0.89
N GLU A 45 5.98 -5.13 -2.14
CA GLU A 45 5.23 -4.35 -3.10
C GLU A 45 3.97 -5.11 -3.52
N ILE A 46 2.83 -4.42 -3.50
CA ILE A 46 1.51 -4.99 -3.76
C ILE A 46 0.77 -4.28 -4.90
N ASP A 47 1.49 -3.53 -5.73
CA ASP A 47 0.90 -2.78 -6.85
C ASP A 47 0.16 -3.70 -7.82
N GLY A 48 -0.98 -3.24 -8.34
CA GLY A 48 -1.83 -4.00 -9.27
C GLY A 48 -2.60 -5.18 -8.68
N ILE A 49 -2.58 -5.41 -7.36
CA ILE A 49 -3.37 -6.47 -6.72
C ILE A 49 -4.79 -5.94 -6.41
N GLU A 50 -5.74 -6.23 -7.29
CA GLU A 50 -7.15 -5.78 -7.15
C GLU A 50 -7.77 -6.18 -5.80
N GLN A 51 -7.38 -7.33 -5.24
CA GLN A 51 -7.86 -7.85 -3.96
C GLN A 51 -7.46 -7.00 -2.75
N LEU A 52 -6.45 -6.13 -2.92
CA LEU A 52 -5.97 -5.22 -1.89
C LEU A 52 -6.49 -3.79 -2.10
N ALA A 53 -7.28 -3.54 -3.15
CA ALA A 53 -8.03 -2.29 -3.28
C ALA A 53 -9.00 -2.13 -2.11
N GLY A 54 -9.12 -0.91 -1.57
CA GLY A 54 -9.80 -0.64 -0.31
C GLY A 54 -11.22 -1.22 -0.18
N TRP A 55 -12.02 -1.27 -1.26
CA TRP A 55 -13.36 -1.86 -1.21
C TRP A 55 -13.38 -3.39 -1.14
N VAL A 56 -12.34 -4.08 -1.64
CA VAL A 56 -12.27 -5.55 -1.59
C VAL A 56 -11.80 -6.01 -0.21
N LEU A 57 -10.93 -5.24 0.46
CA LEU A 57 -10.47 -5.51 1.83
C LEU A 57 -11.64 -5.69 2.82
N TYR A 58 -12.74 -4.95 2.65
CA TYR A 58 -13.91 -5.03 3.53
C TYR A 58 -14.58 -6.41 3.53
N GLY A 59 -14.48 -7.16 2.43
CA GLY A 59 -15.15 -8.45 2.25
C GLY A 59 -14.34 -9.67 2.69
N MET A 60 -13.02 -9.53 2.87
CA MET A 60 -12.12 -10.64 3.21
C MET A 60 -11.73 -10.61 4.69
N ASN A 61 -11.27 -11.75 5.21
CA ASN A 61 -10.61 -11.83 6.51
C ASN A 61 -9.08 -11.84 6.37
N TYR A 62 -8.35 -11.65 7.47
CA TYR A 62 -6.88 -11.54 7.42
C TYR A 62 -6.16 -12.77 6.87
N GLU A 63 -6.66 -13.99 7.10
CA GLU A 63 -6.02 -15.20 6.55
C GLU A 63 -6.17 -15.31 5.03
N GLU A 64 -7.27 -14.79 4.48
CA GLU A 64 -7.48 -14.69 3.03
C GLU A 64 -6.57 -13.61 2.43
N LEU A 65 -6.41 -12.48 3.12
CA LEU A 65 -5.55 -11.38 2.67
C LEU A 65 -4.07 -11.77 2.63
N LYS A 66 -3.59 -12.58 3.58
CA LYS A 66 -2.21 -13.07 3.62
C LYS A 66 -1.77 -13.79 2.34
N LEU A 67 -2.70 -14.35 1.57
CA LEU A 67 -2.37 -15.05 0.31
C LEU A 67 -1.83 -14.11 -0.76
N PHE A 68 -2.08 -12.80 -0.63
CA PHE A 68 -1.66 -11.78 -1.58
C PHE A 68 -0.44 -10.96 -1.08
N LEU A 69 -0.19 -10.98 0.23
CA LEU A 69 0.93 -10.30 0.91
C LEU A 69 2.22 -11.13 0.90
#